data_AF-A0A8U0V2Z5-F1
#
_entry.id   AF-A0A8U0V2Z5-F1
#
_cell.length_a   1.000
_cell.length_b   1.000
_cell.length_c   1.000
_cell.angle_alpha   90.00
_cell.angle_beta   90.00
_cell.angle_gamma   90.00
#
_symmetry.space_group_name_H-M   'P 1'
#
loop_
_entity.id
_entity.type
_entity.pdbx_description
1 polymer ?
#
loop_
_entity_poly.entity_id
_entity_poly.type
_entity_poly.pdbx_seq_one_letter_code
_entity_poly.pdbx_strand_id
1 'polypeptide(L)'
;MGMSGLKLLKYVLFFFNLLFWFFFLLLIILLAEVTMAILLFVYDQKLNNYVSTSLTESIQQYHSNNSTRATWDSIQTFLQCCGVNGTSDWGGHPPASCPSNPQVQGCYAQAKLWFHSNFLHIGIITICVCVIQVLGMSFALTLNCQIDKTSQALGL
;
A
#
# COMPACT_ATOMS: atom_id res chain seq x y z
N MET A 1 22.52 -14.17 -43.12
CA MET A 1 21.43 -13.28 -42.63
C MET A 1 20.83 -13.76 -41.28
N GLY A 2 21.58 -14.47 -40.41
CA GLY A 2 20.97 -15.29 -39.34
C GLY A 2 21.24 -14.91 -37.88
N MET A 3 22.16 -13.98 -37.57
CA MET A 3 22.51 -13.65 -36.17
C MET A 3 21.73 -12.45 -35.62
N SER A 4 21.31 -11.51 -36.49
CA SER A 4 20.58 -10.30 -36.09
C SER A 4 19.08 -10.55 -35.88
N GLY A 5 18.46 -11.40 -36.71
CA GLY A 5 17.04 -11.75 -36.60
C GLY A 5 16.68 -12.55 -35.35
N LEU A 6 17.53 -13.50 -34.94
CA LEU A 6 17.28 -14.31 -33.73
C LEU A 6 17.42 -13.49 -32.44
N LYS A 7 18.32 -12.49 -32.43
CA LYS A 7 18.42 -11.52 -31.34
C LYS A 7 17.17 -10.65 -31.27
N LEU A 8 16.71 -10.15 -32.41
CA LEU A 8 15.48 -9.34 -32.51
C LEU A 8 14.25 -10.12 -32.03
N LEU A 9 14.08 -11.38 -32.45
CA LEU A 9 12.99 -12.25 -32.01
C LEU A 9 13.00 -12.47 -30.50
N LYS A 10 14.18 -12.75 -29.90
CA LYS A 10 14.31 -12.91 -28.45
C LYS A 10 13.97 -11.63 -27.68
N TYR A 11 14.36 -10.46 -28.20
CA TYR A 11 13.97 -9.17 -27.61
C TYR A 11 12.45 -8.95 -27.69
N VAL A 12 11.83 -9.20 -28.85
CA VAL A 12 10.37 -9.05 -29.03
C VAL A 12 9.59 -9.97 -28.09
N LEU A 13 9.97 -11.25 -27.99
CA LEU A 13 9.35 -12.20 -27.07
C LEU A 13 9.53 -11.80 -25.60
N PHE A 14 10.72 -11.31 -25.23
CA PHE A 14 10.99 -10.83 -23.88
C PHE A 14 10.14 -9.59 -23.53
N PHE A 15 10.06 -8.62 -24.43
CA PHE A 15 9.23 -7.42 -24.23
C PHE A 15 7.73 -7.74 -24.17
N PHE A 16 7.24 -8.65 -25.02
CA PHE A 16 5.86 -9.12 -24.97
C PHE A 16 5.53 -9.78 -23.62
N ASN A 17 6.42 -10.64 -23.14
CA ASN A 17 6.28 -11.27 -21.83
C ASN A 17 6.23 -10.21 -20.70
N LEU A 18 7.10 -9.20 -20.77
CA LEU A 18 7.14 -8.13 -19.78
C LEU A 18 5.86 -7.26 -19.77
N LEU A 19 5.37 -6.83 -20.93
CA LEU A 19 4.15 -6.00 -21.03
C LEU A 19 2.91 -6.77 -20.58
N PHE A 20 2.84 -8.05 -20.90
CA PHE A 20 1.76 -8.93 -20.43
C PHE A 20 1.78 -9.04 -18.91
N TRP A 21 2.91 -9.41 -18.30
CA TRP A 21 3.03 -9.46 -16.84
C TRP A 21 2.76 -8.12 -16.17
N PHE A 22 3.25 -7.02 -16.75
CA PHE A 22 2.96 -5.68 -16.25
C PHE A 22 1.45 -5.39 -16.24
N PHE A 23 0.73 -5.69 -17.32
CA PHE A 23 -0.73 -5.55 -17.36
C PHE A 23 -1.42 -6.39 -16.29
N PHE A 24 -1.05 -7.67 -16.14
CA PHE A 24 -1.65 -8.55 -15.14
C PHE A 24 -1.37 -8.09 -13.70
N LEU A 25 -0.15 -7.62 -13.43
CA LEU A 25 0.19 -7.05 -12.13
C LEU A 25 -0.63 -5.80 -11.83
N LEU A 26 -0.77 -4.88 -12.79
CA LEU A 26 -1.64 -3.71 -12.61
C LEU A 26 -3.11 -4.12 -12.44
N LEU A 27 -3.61 -5.12 -13.16
CA LEU A 27 -4.97 -5.61 -12.98
C LEU A 27 -5.19 -6.17 -11.57
N ILE A 28 -4.26 -6.98 -11.07
CA ILE A 28 -4.32 -7.56 -9.71
C ILE A 28 -4.31 -6.45 -8.66
N ILE A 29 -3.44 -5.44 -8.82
CA ILE A 29 -3.39 -4.29 -7.89
C ILE A 29 -4.73 -3.54 -7.90
N LEU A 30 -5.35 -3.32 -9.06
CA LEU A 30 -6.63 -2.60 -9.15
C LEU A 30 -7.75 -3.37 -8.44
N LEU A 31 -7.80 -4.69 -8.67
CA LEU A 31 -8.77 -5.56 -7.99
C LEU A 31 -8.53 -5.58 -6.48
N ALA A 32 -7.27 -5.58 -6.04
CA ALA A 32 -6.93 -5.50 -4.61
C ALA A 32 -7.34 -4.15 -4.00
N GLU A 33 -7.12 -3.02 -4.68
CA GLU A 33 -7.55 -1.69 -4.24
C GLU A 33 -9.07 -1.61 -4.07
N VAL A 34 -9.84 -2.08 -5.07
CA VAL A 34 -11.32 -2.10 -5.00
C VAL A 34 -11.80 -3.02 -3.89
N THR A 35 -11.20 -4.21 -3.76
CA THR A 35 -11.55 -5.17 -2.71
C THR A 35 -11.26 -4.60 -1.32
N MET A 36 -10.09 -3.98 -1.12
CA MET A 36 -9.71 -3.34 0.14
C MET A 36 -10.67 -2.19 0.49
N ALA A 37 -11.03 -1.34 -0.48
CA ALA A 37 -11.99 -0.25 -0.27
C ALA A 37 -13.36 -0.77 0.17
N ILE A 38 -13.86 -1.83 -0.47
CA ILE A 38 -15.13 -2.48 -0.09
C ILE A 38 -15.02 -3.10 1.31
N LEU A 39 -13.94 -3.83 1.61
CA LEU A 39 -13.75 -4.46 2.91
C LEU A 39 -13.68 -3.44 4.05
N LEU A 40 -12.97 -2.33 3.84
CA LEU A 40 -12.89 -1.23 4.82
C LEU A 40 -14.28 -0.65 5.12
N PHE A 41 -15.12 -0.48 4.09
CA PHE A 41 -16.46 0.08 4.26
C PHE A 41 -17.45 -0.92 4.89
N VAL A 42 -17.45 -2.18 4.43
CA VAL A 42 -18.43 -3.19 4.87
C VAL A 42 -18.09 -3.75 6.26
N TYR A 43 -16.82 -3.95 6.57
CA TYR A 43 -16.37 -4.64 7.78
C TYR A 43 -15.70 -3.72 8.80
N ASP A 44 -15.99 -2.42 8.77
CA ASP A 44 -15.37 -1.42 9.66
C ASP A 44 -15.30 -1.89 11.13
N GLN A 45 -16.41 -2.37 11.70
CA GLN A 45 -16.45 -2.81 13.10
C GLN A 45 -15.53 -4.00 13.39
N LYS A 46 -15.49 -4.99 12.48
CA LYS A 46 -14.66 -6.18 12.65
C LYS A 46 -13.18 -5.87 12.44
N LEU A 47 -12.87 -5.06 11.43
CA LEU A 47 -11.52 -4.55 11.19
C LEU A 47 -11.04 -3.72 12.38
N ASN A 48 -11.93 -2.95 13.00
CA ASN A 48 -11.58 -2.12 14.13
C ASN A 48 -11.09 -2.94 15.32
N ASN A 49 -11.82 -4.00 15.67
CA ASN A 49 -11.39 -4.91 16.73
C ASN A 49 -10.10 -5.65 16.35
N TYR A 50 -10.00 -6.15 15.11
CA TYR A 50 -8.82 -6.86 14.64
C TYR A 50 -7.56 -5.99 14.73
N VAL A 51 -7.61 -4.77 14.20
CA VAL A 51 -6.50 -3.81 14.23
C VAL A 51 -6.13 -3.45 15.67
N SER A 52 -7.11 -3.19 16.53
CA SER A 52 -6.85 -2.89 17.94
C SER A 52 -6.12 -4.04 18.63
N THR A 53 -6.58 -5.29 18.45
CA THR A 53 -5.93 -6.48 19.03
C THR A 53 -4.51 -6.65 18.50
N SER A 54 -4.30 -6.55 17.19
CA SER A 54 -2.97 -6.67 16.59
C SER A 54 -2.01 -5.57 17.05
N LEU A 55 -2.49 -4.34 17.24
CA LEU A 55 -1.67 -3.26 17.80
C LEU A 55 -1.32 -3.52 19.27
N THR A 56 -2.27 -4.04 20.07
CA THR A 56 -2.02 -4.44 21.46
C THR A 56 -1.04 -5.62 21.56
N GLU A 57 -1.00 -6.53 20.60
CA GLU A 57 0.03 -7.57 20.55
C GLU A 57 1.39 -6.98 20.12
N SER A 58 1.39 -6.06 19.15
CA SER A 58 2.60 -5.40 18.65
C SER A 58 3.31 -4.58 19.73
N ILE A 59 2.56 -3.86 20.57
CA ILE A 59 3.16 -3.00 21.62
C ILE A 59 3.95 -3.82 22.65
N GLN A 60 3.56 -5.08 22.90
CA GLN A 60 4.29 -5.97 23.81
C GLN A 60 5.70 -6.30 23.30
N GLN A 61 5.90 -6.26 21.98
CA GLN A 61 7.19 -6.52 21.34
C GLN A 61 8.09 -5.27 21.26
N TYR A 62 7.62 -4.11 21.73
CA TYR A 62 8.34 -2.85 21.67
C TYR A 62 9.75 -2.93 22.29
N HIS A 63 9.90 -3.54 23.45
CA HIS A 63 11.20 -3.67 24.11
C HIS A 63 12.08 -4.81 23.54
N SER A 64 11.48 -5.78 22.84
CA SER A 64 12.17 -6.96 22.34
C SER A 64 12.66 -6.80 20.90
N ASN A 65 12.01 -5.95 20.10
CA ASN A 65 12.28 -5.83 18.67
C ASN A 65 12.53 -4.37 18.28
N ASN A 66 13.76 -4.07 17.86
CA ASN A 66 14.18 -2.74 17.43
C ASN A 66 13.33 -2.17 16.28
N SER A 67 12.88 -3.02 15.35
CA SER A 67 12.03 -2.58 14.23
C SER A 67 10.64 -2.19 14.71
N THR A 68 10.09 -2.93 15.67
CA THR A 68 8.80 -2.61 16.29
C THR A 68 8.91 -1.32 17.11
N ARG A 69 9.99 -1.17 17.87
CA ARG A 69 10.33 0.07 18.58
C ARG A 69 10.35 1.28 17.66
N ALA A 70 11.15 1.23 16.59
CA ALA A 70 11.29 2.34 15.65
C ALA A 70 9.96 2.70 14.98
N THR A 71 9.13 1.69 14.68
CA THR A 71 7.80 1.89 14.10
C THR A 71 6.88 2.62 15.08
N TRP A 72 6.82 2.17 16.34
CA TRP A 72 6.04 2.83 17.38
C TRP A 72 6.51 4.25 17.67
N ASP A 73 7.82 4.47 17.76
CA ASP A 73 8.40 5.80 17.97
C ASP A 73 8.02 6.77 16.85
N SER A 74 8.04 6.30 15.59
CA SER A 74 7.62 7.09 14.44
C SER A 74 6.13 7.42 14.46
N ILE A 75 5.26 6.44 14.75
CA ILE A 75 3.81 6.63 14.82
C ILE A 75 3.45 7.64 15.90
N GLN A 76 3.99 7.48 17.11
CA GLN A 76 3.71 8.35 18.25
C GLN A 76 4.15 9.79 18.00
N THR A 77 5.33 9.96 17.41
CA THR A 77 5.86 11.29 17.05
C THR A 77 5.05 11.92 15.91
N PHE A 78 4.67 11.16 14.89
CA PHE A 78 3.95 11.69 13.73
C PHE A 78 2.50 12.07 14.06
N LEU A 79 1.79 11.21 14.78
CA LEU A 79 0.38 11.43 15.14
C LEU A 79 0.19 12.21 16.45
N GLN A 80 1.27 12.48 17.19
CA GLN A 80 1.24 13.13 18.51
C GLN A 80 0.31 12.40 19.49
N CYS A 81 0.50 11.09 19.59
CA CYS A 81 -0.32 10.16 20.37
C CYS A 81 0.55 9.26 21.25
N CYS A 82 -0.06 8.48 22.16
CA CYS A 82 0.70 7.54 22.98
C CYS A 82 -0.06 6.23 23.21
N GLY A 83 0.61 5.10 22.99
CA GLY A 83 0.02 3.77 23.15
C GLY A 83 -1.08 3.47 22.12
N VAL A 84 -1.74 2.32 22.25
CA VAL A 84 -2.88 1.94 21.39
C VAL A 84 -4.11 2.77 21.78
N ASN A 85 -4.49 2.70 23.05
CA ASN A 85 -5.64 3.36 23.67
C ASN A 85 -5.21 4.56 24.53
N GLY A 86 -3.97 4.58 25.01
CA GLY A 86 -3.43 5.70 25.77
C GLY A 86 -2.11 5.38 26.46
N THR A 87 -1.63 6.31 27.29
CA THR A 87 -0.39 6.16 28.09
C THR A 87 -0.41 4.96 29.03
N SER A 88 -1.60 4.51 29.45
CA SER A 88 -1.79 3.33 30.32
C SER A 88 -1.24 2.04 29.72
N ASP A 89 -1.19 1.93 28.39
CA ASP A 89 -0.70 0.73 27.71
C ASP A 89 0.80 0.47 27.98
N TRP A 90 1.53 1.49 28.45
CA TRP A 90 2.95 1.41 28.82
C TRP A 90 3.19 1.08 30.30
N GLY A 91 2.15 0.80 31.09
CA GLY A 91 2.30 0.43 32.51
C GLY A 91 3.01 1.52 33.34
N GLY A 92 2.81 2.80 32.99
CA GLY A 92 3.38 3.95 33.70
C GLY A 92 4.75 4.43 33.21
N HIS A 93 5.37 3.74 32.25
CA HIS A 93 6.67 4.13 31.69
C HIS A 93 6.60 4.34 30.17
N PRO A 94 5.89 5.39 29.71
CA PRO A 94 5.81 5.68 28.28
C PRO A 94 7.20 6.02 27.71
N PRO A 95 7.46 5.66 26.44
CA PRO A 95 8.71 5.99 25.78
C PRO A 95 8.82 7.50 25.53
N ALA A 96 10.05 7.97 25.29
CA ALA A 96 10.33 9.39 25.04
C ALA A 96 9.68 9.95 23.74
N SER A 97 9.22 9.06 22.86
CA SER A 97 8.47 9.38 21.64
C SER A 97 7.01 9.77 21.92
N CYS A 98 6.49 9.49 23.12
CA CYS A 98 5.17 9.96 23.54
C CYS A 98 5.21 11.46 23.94
N PRO A 99 4.17 12.24 23.62
CA PRO A 99 4.01 13.58 24.13
C PRO A 99 3.98 13.61 25.67
N SER A 100 4.54 14.66 26.28
CA SER A 100 4.60 14.79 27.75
C SER A 100 3.25 15.09 28.42
N ASN A 101 2.17 15.27 27.65
CA ASN A 101 0.85 15.56 28.18
C ASN A 101 0.21 14.29 28.79
N PRO A 102 -0.17 14.27 30.08
CA PRO A 102 -0.78 13.11 30.73
C PRO A 102 -2.12 12.66 30.12
N GLN A 103 -2.85 13.55 29.44
CA GLN A 103 -4.14 13.27 28.80
C GLN A 103 -4.03 13.04 27.28
N VAL A 104 -2.86 12.67 26.78
CA VAL A 104 -2.68 12.34 25.36
C VAL A 104 -3.54 11.13 24.97
N GLN A 105 -4.18 11.23 23.81
CA GLN A 105 -5.04 10.17 23.26
C GLN A 105 -4.23 8.99 22.72
N GLY A 106 -4.85 7.82 22.69
CA GLY A 106 -4.31 6.63 22.05
C GLY A 106 -4.09 6.82 20.55
N CYS A 107 -3.03 6.21 20.01
CA CYS A 107 -2.68 6.32 18.60
C CYS A 107 -3.73 5.71 17.67
N TYR A 108 -4.46 4.69 18.12
CA TYR A 108 -5.50 4.07 17.31
C TYR A 108 -6.70 5.01 17.12
N ALA A 109 -7.16 5.66 18.19
CA ALA A 109 -8.23 6.66 18.14
C ALA A 109 -7.79 7.88 17.31
N GLN A 110 -6.56 8.37 17.54
CA GLN A 110 -6.01 9.51 16.81
C GLN A 110 -5.83 9.21 15.32
N ALA A 111 -5.41 7.99 14.95
CA ALA A 111 -5.30 7.58 13.56
C ALA A 111 -6.67 7.56 12.85
N LYS A 112 -7.72 7.06 13.52
CA LYS A 112 -9.09 7.14 12.99
C LYS A 112 -9.55 8.57 12.78
N LEU A 113 -9.31 9.44 13.76
CA LEU A 113 -9.67 10.85 13.66
C LEU A 113 -8.91 11.54 12.53
N TRP A 114 -7.62 11.26 12.40
CA TRP A 114 -6.79 11.76 11.31
C TRP A 114 -7.32 11.28 9.95
N PHE A 115 -7.68 10.00 9.83
CA PHE A 115 -8.26 9.44 8.61
C PHE A 115 -9.59 10.11 8.26
N HIS A 116 -10.48 10.27 9.24
CA HIS A 116 -11.76 10.96 9.04
C HIS A 116 -11.58 12.43 8.63
N SER A 117 -10.67 13.15 9.29
CA SER A 117 -10.39 14.55 8.98
C SER A 117 -9.74 14.74 7.61
N ASN A 118 -8.97 13.76 7.13
CA ASN A 118 -8.25 13.82 5.87
C ASN A 118 -8.88 12.94 4.78
N PHE A 119 -10.08 12.40 5.00
CA PHE A 119 -10.72 11.43 4.12
C PHE A 119 -10.80 11.93 2.67
N LEU A 120 -11.14 13.21 2.48
CA LEU A 120 -11.19 13.82 1.15
C LEU A 120 -9.82 13.82 0.44
N HIS A 121 -8.75 14.17 1.15
CA HIS A 121 -7.40 14.19 0.57
C HIS A 121 -6.95 12.77 0.19
N ILE A 122 -7.18 11.80 1.08
CA ILE A 122 -6.85 10.40 0.83
C ILE A 122 -7.66 9.87 -0.36
N GLY A 123 -8.95 10.17 -0.43
CA GLY A 123 -9.81 9.79 -1.54
C GLY A 123 -9.34 10.34 -2.88
N ILE A 124 -8.94 11.62 -2.94
CA ILE A 124 -8.37 12.23 -4.16
C ILE A 124 -7.09 11.50 -4.59
N ILE A 125 -6.18 11.24 -3.66
CA ILE A 125 -4.93 10.52 -3.94
C ILE A 125 -5.22 9.13 -4.51
N THR A 126 -6.13 8.38 -3.89
CA THR A 126 -6.53 7.05 -4.36
C THR A 126 -7.11 7.11 -5.77
N ILE A 127 -8.02 8.05 -6.06
CA ILE A 127 -8.61 8.21 -7.40
C ILE A 127 -7.53 8.53 -8.44
N CYS A 128 -6.59 9.43 -8.13
CA CYS A 128 -5.48 9.75 -9.01
C CYS A 128 -4.61 8.53 -9.33
N VAL A 129 -4.29 7.71 -8.32
CA VAL A 129 -3.54 6.46 -8.50
C VAL A 129 -4.30 5.48 -9.40
N CYS A 130 -5.61 5.27 -9.15
CA CYS A 130 -6.45 4.42 -9.98
C CYS A 130 -6.49 4.90 -11.45
N VAL A 131 -6.59 6.22 -11.69
CA VAL A 131 -6.55 6.78 -13.06
C VAL A 131 -5.22 6.49 -13.74
N ILE A 132 -4.10 6.74 -13.06
CA ILE A 132 -2.76 6.46 -13.60
C ILE A 132 -2.62 4.97 -13.94
N GLN A 133 -3.13 4.10 -13.09
CA GLN A 133 -3.09 2.65 -13.28
C GLN A 133 -3.91 2.20 -14.49
N VAL A 134 -5.13 2.72 -14.66
CA VAL A 134 -5.99 2.44 -15.83
C VAL A 134 -5.35 2.94 -17.12
N LEU A 135 -4.71 4.13 -17.10
CA LEU A 135 -3.94 4.62 -18.23
C LEU A 135 -2.76 3.69 -18.54
N GLY A 136 -2.02 3.24 -17.51
CA GLY A 136 -0.93 2.28 -17.66
C GLY A 136 -1.38 0.96 -18.31
N MET A 137 -2.54 0.44 -17.90
CA MET A 137 -3.15 -0.75 -18.51
C MET A 137 -3.55 -0.49 -19.98
N SER A 138 -4.14 0.66 -20.28
CA SER A 138 -4.54 1.04 -21.64
C SER A 138 -3.34 1.17 -22.58
N PHE A 139 -2.25 1.77 -22.10
CA PHE A 139 -1.01 1.87 -22.85
C PHE A 139 -0.35 0.50 -23.04
N ALA A 140 -0.31 -0.35 -22.01
CA ALA A 140 0.25 -1.70 -22.11
C ALA A 140 -0.48 -2.53 -23.18
N LEU A 141 -1.81 -2.51 -23.21
CA LEU A 141 -2.61 -3.21 -24.23
C LEU A 141 -2.37 -2.64 -25.63
N THR A 142 -2.32 -1.33 -25.76
CA THR A 142 -2.09 -0.66 -27.05
C THR A 142 -0.71 -1.01 -27.61
N LEU A 143 0.33 -0.94 -26.78
CA LEU A 143 1.69 -1.31 -27.17
C LEU A 143 1.79 -2.80 -27.51
N ASN A 144 1.13 -3.67 -26.74
CA ASN A 144 1.11 -5.10 -27.01
C ASN A 144 0.49 -5.41 -28.38
N CYS A 145 -0.62 -4.75 -28.72
CA CYS A 145 -1.27 -4.88 -30.03
C CYS A 145 -0.40 -4.33 -31.17
N GLN A 146 0.35 -3.24 -30.94
CA GLN A 146 1.28 -2.72 -31.94
C GLN A 146 2.45 -3.66 -32.19
N ILE A 147 3.04 -4.24 -31.13
CA ILE A 147 4.14 -5.20 -31.26
C ILE A 147 3.69 -6.44 -32.05
N ASP A 148 2.49 -6.96 -31.80
CA ASP A 148 1.92 -8.10 -32.54
C ASP A 148 1.73 -7.78 -34.03
N LYS A 149 1.27 -6.58 -34.37
CA LYS A 149 1.18 -6.15 -35.78
C LYS A 149 2.56 -6.00 -36.43
N THR A 150 3.54 -5.46 -35.69
CA THR A 150 4.90 -5.29 -36.21
C THR A 150 5.63 -6.63 -36.37
N SER A 151 5.41 -7.62 -35.49
CA SER A 151 5.98 -8.97 -35.68
C SER A 151 5.43 -9.64 -36.93
N GLN A 152 4.11 -9.58 -37.14
CA GLN A 152 3.47 -10.10 -38.36
C GLN A 152 3.98 -9.43 -39.63
N ALA A 153 4.15 -8.10 -39.63
CA ALA A 153 4.68 -7.35 -40.78
C ALA A 153 6.14 -7.70 -41.12
N LEU A 154 6.93 -8.11 -40.11
CA LEU A 154 8.33 -8.53 -40.29
C LEU A 154 8.46 -10.01 -40.68
N GLY A 155 7.36 -10.76 -40.78
CA GLY A 155 7.36 -12.18 -41.15
C GLY A 155 8.04 -13.10 -40.13
N LEU A 156 8.04 -12.69 -38.86
CA LEU A 156 8.50 -13.47 -37.70
C LEU A 156 7.34 -14.26 -37.08
#